data_AF-A0A2V6DV34-F1
#
_entry.id   AF-A0A2V6DV34-F1
#
_cell.length_a   1.000
_cell.length_b   1.000
_cell.length_c   1.000
_cell.angle_alpha   90.00
_cell.angle_beta   90.00
_cell.angle_gamma   90.00
#
_symmetry.space_group_name_H-M   'P 1'
#
loop_
_entity.id
_entity.type
_entity.pdbx_description
1 polymer ?
#
loop_
_entity_poly.entity_id
_entity_poly.type
_entity_poly.pdbx_seq_one_letter_code
_entity_poly.pdbx_strand_id
1 'polypeptide(L)'
;MKTSLAILLISITSALGTLIDLTPGGFNENNPPPLFFSLLNNEQIVAGANIDGTSVVWSPFTLFGPANFSIQITDVQSGSASVSWNLTGTPYHSFFVLLEGANGSGLANIYESTPAFLQTDSGFITDFAQVQAITFFATVPENLWTLPAFLFAILILITLQRTRVIT
;
A
#
# COMPACT_ATOMS: atom_id res chain seq x y z
N MET A 1 -9.93 -38.74 -34.56
CA MET A 1 -9.25 -37.95 -33.52
C MET A 1 -8.78 -36.63 -34.13
N LYS A 2 -9.48 -35.51 -33.90
CA LYS A 2 -8.90 -34.17 -34.01
C LYS A 2 -9.52 -33.31 -32.93
N THR A 3 -8.65 -32.91 -32.02
CA THR A 3 -8.86 -32.26 -30.74
C THR A 3 -9.48 -30.88 -30.90
N SER A 4 -10.51 -30.60 -30.10
CA SER A 4 -11.04 -29.26 -29.86
C SER A 4 -9.92 -28.32 -29.41
N LEU A 5 -9.81 -27.16 -30.05
CA LEU A 5 -8.98 -26.06 -29.58
C LEU A 5 -9.90 -24.92 -29.15
N ALA A 6 -10.42 -25.01 -27.93
CA ALA A 6 -11.04 -23.88 -27.26
C ALA A 6 -9.91 -23.07 -26.60
N ILE A 7 -9.47 -22.02 -27.28
CA ILE A 7 -8.63 -20.98 -26.66
C ILE A 7 -9.58 -20.01 -25.98
N LEU A 8 -9.79 -20.21 -24.69
CA LEU A 8 -10.39 -19.23 -23.79
C LEU A 8 -9.32 -18.17 -23.50
N LEU A 9 -9.39 -17.03 -24.19
CA LEU A 9 -8.63 -15.84 -23.80
C LEU A 9 -9.21 -15.35 -22.47
N ILE A 10 -8.52 -15.64 -21.36
CA ILE A 10 -8.73 -14.94 -20.10
C ILE A 10 -8.02 -13.59 -20.25
N SER A 11 -8.73 -12.60 -20.79
CA SER A 11 -8.32 -11.21 -20.70
C SER A 11 -8.51 -10.75 -19.25
N ILE A 12 -7.45 -10.82 -18.45
CA ILE A 12 -7.37 -10.16 -17.15
C ILE A 12 -7.18 -8.67 -17.44
N THR A 13 -8.25 -7.98 -17.82
CA THR A 13 -8.29 -6.53 -17.64
C THR A 13 -8.36 -6.30 -16.14
N SER A 14 -7.22 -5.97 -15.53
CA SER A 14 -7.18 -5.34 -14.21
C SER A 14 -8.02 -4.07 -14.33
N ALA A 15 -9.25 -4.11 -13.81
CA ALA A 15 -10.00 -2.90 -13.59
C ALA A 15 -9.14 -2.05 -12.66
N LEU A 16 -8.64 -0.91 -13.16
CA LEU A 16 -7.93 0.04 -12.32
C LEU A 16 -8.92 0.47 -11.23
N GLY A 17 -8.62 0.14 -9.98
CA GLY A 17 -9.40 0.60 -8.84
C GLY A 17 -9.42 2.13 -8.82
N THR A 18 -10.48 2.73 -8.30
CA THR A 18 -10.41 4.16 -7.94
C THR A 18 -10.01 4.18 -6.48
N LEU A 19 -8.91 4.86 -6.14
CA LEU A 19 -8.58 5.05 -4.73
C LEU A 19 -9.64 5.95 -4.10
N ILE A 20 -10.05 5.63 -2.89
CA ILE A 20 -11.03 6.43 -2.14
C ILE A 20 -10.29 7.59 -1.50
N ASP A 21 -10.68 8.81 -1.85
CA ASP A 21 -10.20 10.00 -1.17
C ASP A 21 -10.77 10.08 0.26
N LEU A 22 -9.90 9.98 1.26
CA LEU A 22 -10.27 10.07 2.68
C LEU A 22 -10.22 11.49 3.21
N THR A 23 -9.64 12.43 2.47
CA THR A 23 -9.56 13.84 2.85
C THR A 23 -10.03 14.76 1.71
N PRO A 24 -11.28 14.62 1.20
CA PRO A 24 -11.72 15.35 0.02
C PRO A 24 -11.43 16.85 0.07
N GLY A 25 -10.72 17.35 -0.95
CA GLY A 25 -10.29 18.74 -1.05
C GLY A 25 -8.94 19.05 -0.38
N GLY A 26 -8.27 18.05 0.18
CA GLY A 26 -6.96 18.19 0.82
C GLY A 26 -7.02 18.76 2.24
N PHE A 27 -5.92 18.62 2.95
CA PHE A 27 -5.69 19.23 4.27
C PHE A 27 -4.36 19.96 4.31
N ASN A 28 -4.22 20.89 5.27
CA ASN A 28 -2.96 21.56 5.51
C ASN A 28 -2.07 20.71 6.43
N GLU A 29 -0.86 20.35 6.00
CA GLU A 29 0.12 19.58 6.77
C GLU A 29 0.53 20.25 8.09
N ASN A 30 0.42 21.57 8.20
CA ASN A 30 0.67 22.30 9.45
C ASN A 30 -0.51 22.21 10.44
N ASN A 31 -1.68 21.74 9.99
CA ASN A 31 -2.84 21.47 10.81
C ASN A 31 -3.56 20.19 10.32
N PRO A 32 -2.89 19.03 10.42
CA PRO A 32 -3.34 17.82 9.76
C PRO A 32 -4.47 17.13 10.56
N PRO A 33 -5.34 16.35 9.89
CA PRO A 33 -6.41 15.62 10.55
C PRO A 33 -5.87 14.48 11.42
N PRO A 34 -6.65 13.97 12.39
CA PRO A 34 -6.26 12.82 13.22
C PRO A 34 -5.82 11.58 12.41
N LEU A 35 -6.42 11.36 11.24
CA LEU A 35 -6.06 10.27 10.33
C LEU A 35 -4.58 10.29 9.94
N PHE A 36 -4.01 11.47 9.67
CA PHE A 36 -2.60 11.61 9.30
C PHE A 36 -1.67 11.07 10.38
N PHE A 37 -1.93 11.42 11.65
CA PHE A 37 -1.16 10.90 12.78
C PHE A 37 -1.38 9.40 12.99
N SER A 38 -2.58 8.89 12.70
CA SER A 38 -2.84 7.45 12.73
C SER A 38 -1.96 6.71 11.73
N LEU A 39 -1.83 7.22 10.49
CA LEU A 39 -0.95 6.63 9.47
C LEU A 39 0.51 6.59 9.94
N LEU A 40 1.03 7.71 10.43
CA LEU A 40 2.42 7.80 10.85
C LEU A 40 2.76 6.90 12.05
N ASN A 41 1.79 6.63 12.93
CA ASN A 41 2.01 5.85 14.14
C ASN A 41 1.74 4.35 13.96
N ASN A 42 0.80 3.98 13.10
CA ASN A 42 0.31 2.60 13.00
C ASN A 42 0.76 1.91 11.71
N GLU A 43 1.10 2.67 10.67
CA GLU A 43 1.46 2.11 9.37
C GLU A 43 2.94 2.25 9.05
N GLN A 44 3.46 1.29 8.28
CA GLN A 44 4.83 1.34 7.82
C GLN A 44 4.91 2.03 6.46
N ILE A 45 5.81 3.01 6.33
CA ILE A 45 6.19 3.56 5.03
C ILE A 45 6.94 2.49 4.25
N VAL A 46 6.39 2.08 3.11
CA VAL A 46 6.93 1.00 2.28
C VAL A 46 7.58 1.49 1.00
N ALA A 47 7.16 2.64 0.49
CA ALA A 47 7.79 3.31 -0.64
C ALA A 47 7.46 4.81 -0.60
N GLY A 48 8.37 5.63 -1.12
CA GLY A 48 8.18 7.07 -1.26
C GLY A 48 8.90 7.57 -2.50
N ALA A 49 8.28 8.51 -3.20
CA ALA A 49 8.87 9.14 -4.37
C ALA A 49 8.62 10.65 -4.38
N ASN A 50 9.67 11.39 -4.71
CA ASN A 50 9.57 12.79 -5.07
C ASN A 50 9.19 12.92 -6.55
N ILE A 51 8.38 13.93 -6.86
CA ILE A 51 7.89 14.24 -8.20
C ILE A 51 8.55 15.55 -8.66
N ASP A 52 9.32 15.47 -9.74
CA ASP A 52 9.93 16.63 -10.40
C ASP A 52 9.38 16.75 -11.83
N GLY A 53 8.34 17.57 -11.97
CA GLY A 53 7.55 17.65 -13.19
C GLY A 53 6.86 16.31 -13.48
N THR A 54 7.28 15.64 -14.56
CA THR A 54 6.81 14.28 -14.90
C THR A 54 7.75 13.17 -14.43
N SER A 55 8.88 13.52 -13.82
CA SER A 55 9.88 12.56 -13.36
C SER A 55 9.55 12.05 -11.97
N VAL A 56 9.67 10.74 -11.78
CA VAL A 56 9.50 10.06 -10.49
C VAL A 56 10.86 9.68 -9.94
N VAL A 57 11.20 10.21 -8.77
CA VAL A 57 12.47 9.93 -8.08
C VAL A 57 12.16 9.18 -6.79
N TRP A 58 12.39 7.87 -6.77
CA TRP A 58 12.17 7.00 -5.61
C TRP A 58 13.15 7.32 -4.47
N SER A 59 12.76 8.25 -3.61
CA SER A 59 13.52 8.80 -2.49
C SER A 59 12.54 9.64 -1.65
N PRO A 60 12.72 9.78 -0.32
CA PRO A 60 13.82 9.25 0.50
C PRO A 60 13.62 7.83 1.04
N PHE A 61 12.43 7.23 0.91
CA PHE A 61 12.12 5.89 1.45
C PHE A 61 11.88 4.87 0.33
N THR A 62 12.62 3.76 0.36
CA THR A 62 12.51 2.72 -0.67
C THR A 62 12.61 1.30 -0.09
N LEU A 63 11.96 1.01 1.05
CA LEU A 63 11.90 -0.37 1.58
C LEU A 63 11.52 -1.34 0.44
N PHE A 64 10.55 -0.91 -0.35
CA PHE A 64 10.31 -1.35 -1.70
C PHE A 64 10.48 -0.15 -2.66
N GLY A 65 10.80 -0.43 -3.91
CA GLY A 65 11.09 0.60 -4.91
C GLY A 65 10.35 0.36 -6.23
N PRO A 66 10.89 0.85 -7.36
CA PRO A 66 10.22 0.76 -8.67
C PRO A 66 9.95 -0.68 -9.15
N ALA A 67 10.55 -1.69 -8.52
CA ALA A 67 10.27 -3.10 -8.81
C ALA A 67 8.87 -3.54 -8.33
N ASN A 68 8.32 -2.87 -7.32
CA ASN A 68 7.05 -3.21 -6.68
C ASN A 68 6.02 -2.10 -6.78
N PHE A 69 6.43 -0.87 -7.07
CA PHE A 69 5.55 0.29 -7.15
C PHE A 69 5.74 1.00 -8.49
N SER A 70 4.65 1.56 -9.01
CA SER A 70 4.65 2.39 -10.21
C SER A 70 3.88 3.67 -9.92
N ILE A 71 4.42 4.79 -10.41
CA ILE A 71 3.76 6.09 -10.45
C ILE A 71 3.89 6.58 -11.88
N GLN A 72 2.78 7.00 -12.46
CA GLN A 72 2.75 7.69 -13.74
C GLN A 72 1.97 8.98 -13.57
N ILE A 73 2.68 10.11 -13.66
CA ILE A 73 2.06 11.43 -13.66
C ILE A 73 1.35 11.61 -15.01
N THR A 74 0.03 11.79 -14.96
CA THR A 74 -0.80 11.95 -16.16
C THR A 74 -0.95 13.42 -16.53
N ASP A 75 -1.00 14.31 -15.53
CA ASP A 75 -0.98 15.75 -15.72
C ASP A 75 -0.37 16.45 -14.50
N VAL A 76 0.75 17.13 -14.73
CA VAL A 76 1.50 17.85 -13.70
C VAL A 76 0.74 19.07 -13.17
N GLN A 77 -0.05 19.73 -14.02
CA GLN A 77 -0.76 20.97 -13.66
C GLN A 77 -1.98 20.68 -12.78
N SER A 78 -2.71 19.62 -13.08
CA SER A 78 -3.84 19.15 -12.27
C SER A 78 -3.45 18.12 -11.20
N GLY A 79 -2.15 17.86 -11.03
CA GLY A 79 -1.61 16.89 -10.06
C GLY A 79 -2.19 15.48 -10.20
N SER A 80 -2.64 15.14 -11.41
CA SER A 80 -3.23 13.84 -11.68
C SER A 80 -2.13 12.78 -11.86
N ALA A 81 -2.32 11.63 -11.24
CA ALA A 81 -1.39 10.52 -11.30
C ALA A 81 -2.13 9.18 -11.27
N SER A 82 -1.57 8.17 -11.93
CA SER A 82 -1.94 6.78 -11.69
C SER A 82 -0.84 6.09 -10.91
N VAL A 83 -1.23 5.36 -9.88
CA VAL A 83 -0.31 4.60 -9.03
C VAL A 83 -0.70 3.14 -9.01
N SER A 84 0.28 2.26 -8.84
CA SER A 84 0.03 0.84 -8.65
C SER A 84 1.13 0.18 -7.84
N TRP A 85 0.80 -0.96 -7.24
CA TRP A 85 1.74 -1.74 -6.47
C TRP A 85 1.51 -3.24 -6.60
N ASN A 86 2.59 -4.00 -6.43
CA ASN A 86 2.59 -5.44 -6.30
C ASN A 86 3.58 -5.86 -5.21
N LEU A 87 3.01 -6.25 -4.08
CA LEU A 87 3.67 -6.73 -2.88
C LEU A 87 3.49 -8.24 -2.70
N THR A 88 3.11 -8.97 -3.75
CA THR A 88 3.00 -10.43 -3.70
C THR A 88 4.32 -11.07 -3.27
N GLY A 89 4.24 -11.99 -2.30
CA GLY A 89 5.41 -12.65 -1.73
C GLY A 89 6.09 -11.84 -0.62
N THR A 90 5.57 -10.67 -0.27
CA THR A 90 5.97 -9.90 0.91
C THR A 90 4.93 -10.08 2.03
N PRO A 91 5.29 -9.84 3.30
CA PRO A 91 4.31 -9.81 4.38
C PRO A 91 3.54 -8.48 4.45
N TYR A 92 3.64 -7.59 3.46
CA TYR A 92 3.08 -6.24 3.51
C TYR A 92 1.82 -6.12 2.66
N HIS A 93 0.79 -5.47 3.21
CA HIS A 93 -0.42 -5.10 2.49
C HIS A 93 -0.49 -3.57 2.43
N SER A 94 -0.33 -2.99 1.24
CA SER A 94 -0.37 -1.53 1.06
C SER A 94 -1.78 -1.08 0.73
N PHE A 95 -2.21 -0.02 1.38
CA PHE A 95 -3.60 0.40 1.36
C PHE A 95 -3.78 1.91 1.47
N PHE A 96 -2.81 2.65 2.02
CA PHE A 96 -2.88 4.12 1.99
C PHE A 96 -1.80 4.74 1.12
N VAL A 97 -2.20 5.80 0.42
CA VAL A 97 -1.32 6.66 -0.36
C VAL A 97 -1.48 8.09 0.14
N LEU A 98 -0.39 8.67 0.62
CA LEU A 98 -0.31 10.10 0.96
C LEU A 98 0.28 10.84 -0.24
N LEU A 99 -0.40 11.90 -0.67
CA LEU A 99 0.13 12.87 -1.61
C LEU A 99 0.44 14.16 -0.89
N GLU A 100 1.58 14.73 -1.21
CA GLU A 100 2.02 16.04 -0.72
C GLU A 100 2.09 16.99 -1.91
N GLY A 101 1.59 18.21 -1.70
CA GLY A 101 1.48 19.26 -2.71
C GLY A 101 2.74 20.12 -2.80
N ALA A 102 3.04 20.58 -4.00
CA ALA A 102 4.24 21.34 -4.29
C ALA A 102 4.21 22.77 -3.77
N ASN A 103 5.38 23.43 -3.91
CA ASN A 103 5.59 24.87 -3.74
C ASN A 103 5.24 25.42 -2.35
N GLY A 104 5.37 24.60 -1.29
CA GLY A 104 5.08 25.05 0.08
C GLY A 104 3.60 25.38 0.31
N SER A 105 2.70 24.85 -0.55
CA SER A 105 1.26 24.92 -0.32
C SER A 105 0.88 24.28 1.02
N GLY A 106 1.69 23.32 1.49
CA GLY A 106 1.41 22.50 2.65
C GLY A 106 0.12 21.71 2.49
N LEU A 107 -0.39 21.56 1.26
CA LEU A 107 -1.59 20.77 0.98
C LEU A 107 -1.17 19.31 0.86
N ALA A 108 -1.89 18.43 1.54
CA ALA A 108 -1.73 16.99 1.42
C ALA A 108 -3.08 16.30 1.26
N ASN A 109 -3.06 15.08 0.73
CA ASN A 109 -4.26 14.26 0.59
C ASN A 109 -3.98 12.80 0.89
N ILE A 110 -4.93 12.12 1.55
CA ILE A 110 -4.82 10.71 1.88
C ILE A 110 -5.84 9.93 1.08
N TYR A 111 -5.38 8.92 0.38
CA TYR A 111 -6.21 7.98 -0.36
C TYR A 111 -6.10 6.58 0.23
N GLU A 112 -7.18 5.82 0.10
CA GLU A 112 -7.27 4.41 0.53
C GLU A 112 -7.64 3.49 -0.64
N SER A 113 -6.98 2.34 -0.71
CA SER A 113 -7.32 1.22 -1.56
C SER A 113 -8.35 0.33 -0.87
N THR A 114 -9.34 -0.13 -1.63
CA THR A 114 -10.34 -1.07 -1.13
C THR A 114 -10.29 -2.40 -1.89
N PRO A 115 -10.31 -3.55 -1.19
CA PRO A 115 -10.28 -3.75 0.27
C PRO A 115 -8.90 -3.56 0.92
N ALA A 116 -8.87 -3.24 2.23
CA ALA A 116 -7.68 -2.90 3.03
C ALA A 116 -6.60 -4.01 3.22
N PHE A 117 -6.62 -5.09 2.43
CA PHE A 117 -5.68 -6.21 2.50
C PHE A 117 -5.13 -6.62 1.13
N LEU A 118 -5.12 -5.71 0.16
CA LEU A 118 -4.60 -6.00 -1.16
C LEU A 118 -3.07 -5.95 -1.19
N GLN A 119 -2.46 -7.05 -1.62
CA GLN A 119 -1.04 -7.08 -2.00
C GLN A 119 -0.82 -6.51 -3.40
N THR A 120 -1.84 -6.47 -4.24
CA THR A 120 -1.77 -5.92 -5.59
C THR A 120 -2.96 -5.02 -5.80
N ASP A 121 -2.72 -3.76 -6.13
CA ASP A 121 -3.77 -2.83 -6.50
C ASP A 121 -3.22 -1.68 -7.35
N SER A 122 -4.15 -0.85 -7.82
CA SER A 122 -3.87 0.34 -8.61
C SER A 122 -4.99 1.34 -8.44
N GLY A 123 -4.67 2.61 -8.65
CA GLY A 123 -5.73 3.56 -8.91
C GLY A 123 -5.28 4.93 -9.39
N PHE A 124 -6.29 5.72 -9.70
CA PHE A 124 -6.14 7.08 -10.16
C PHE A 124 -6.31 8.06 -9.00
N ILE A 125 -5.46 9.07 -9.04
CA ILE A 125 -5.53 10.26 -8.23
C ILE A 125 -5.79 11.42 -9.19
N THR A 126 -6.83 12.20 -8.92
CA THR A 126 -7.23 13.34 -9.75
C THR A 126 -7.38 14.59 -8.90
N ASP A 127 -7.32 15.73 -9.59
CA ASP A 127 -7.75 17.04 -9.06
C ASP A 127 -6.98 17.55 -7.83
N PHE A 128 -5.69 17.20 -7.75
CA PHE A 128 -4.81 17.69 -6.69
C PHE A 128 -3.92 18.84 -7.19
N ALA A 129 -3.71 19.88 -6.39
CA ALA A 129 -2.78 20.94 -6.77
C ALA A 129 -1.35 20.36 -6.83
N GLN A 130 -0.70 20.41 -8.01
CA GLN A 130 0.67 19.96 -8.32
C GLN A 130 1.35 19.07 -7.26
N VAL A 131 1.54 17.78 -7.53
CA VAL A 131 2.16 16.83 -6.60
C VAL A 131 3.67 17.05 -6.49
N GLN A 132 4.22 17.08 -5.26
CA GLN A 132 5.67 17.04 -5.00
C GLN A 132 6.16 15.68 -4.51
N ALA A 133 5.33 14.93 -3.80
CA ALA A 133 5.72 13.64 -3.26
C ALA A 133 4.51 12.71 -3.12
N ILE A 134 4.78 11.42 -3.24
CA ILE A 134 3.82 10.34 -3.03
C ILE A 134 4.46 9.32 -2.09
N THR A 135 3.76 9.01 -1.00
CA THR A 135 4.20 8.04 0.00
C THR A 135 3.17 6.91 0.13
N PHE A 136 3.64 5.67 0.06
CA PHE A 136 2.83 4.47 0.22
C PHE A 136 3.01 3.90 1.63
N PHE A 137 1.89 3.63 2.29
CA PHE A 137 1.84 2.99 3.60
C PHE A 137 1.28 1.58 3.49
N ALA A 138 1.77 0.70 4.35
CA ALA A 138 1.32 -0.68 4.46
C ALA A 138 1.34 -1.16 5.90
N THR A 139 0.44 -2.09 6.20
CA THR A 139 0.48 -2.86 7.44
C THR A 139 1.19 -4.18 7.18
N VAL A 140 1.92 -4.67 8.20
CA VAL A 140 2.30 -6.08 8.29
C VAL A 140 1.18 -6.80 9.04
N PRO A 141 0.43 -7.74 8.42
CA PRO A 141 -0.56 -8.51 9.15
C PRO A 141 0.11 -9.22 10.32
N GLU A 142 -0.40 -9.03 11.53
CA GLU A 142 0.11 -9.66 12.77
C GLU A 142 -0.01 -11.22 12.76
N ASN A 143 -0.51 -11.80 11.66
CA ASN A 143 -1.05 -13.14 11.58
C ASN A 143 -0.06 -14.18 11.00
N LEU A 144 1.06 -13.77 10.41
CA LEU A 144 1.94 -14.72 9.69
C LEU A 144 2.85 -15.55 10.61
N TRP A 145 3.07 -15.10 11.85
CA TRP A 145 3.93 -15.80 12.84
C TRP A 145 3.23 -16.17 14.14
N THR A 146 2.07 -15.58 14.44
CA THR A 146 1.34 -15.84 15.68
C THR A 146 0.76 -17.25 15.72
N LEU A 147 0.19 -17.77 14.62
CA LEU A 147 -0.40 -19.11 14.60
C LEU A 147 0.65 -20.24 14.78
N PRO A 148 1.78 -20.24 14.05
CA PRO A 148 2.85 -21.21 14.28
C PRO A 148 3.43 -21.10 15.70
N ALA A 149 3.67 -19.88 16.20
CA ALA A 149 4.20 -19.67 17.55
C ALA A 149 3.23 -20.16 18.66
N PHE A 150 1.93 -19.94 18.49
CA PHE A 150 0.90 -20.45 19.39
C PHE A 150 0.84 -21.98 19.38
N LEU A 151 0.93 -22.60 18.20
CA LEU A 151 0.96 -24.05 18.05
C LEU A 151 2.22 -24.64 18.70
N PHE A 152 3.39 -24.02 18.53
CA PHE A 152 4.62 -24.43 19.22
C PHE A 152 4.50 -24.31 20.73
N ALA A 153 3.94 -23.21 21.25
CA ALA A 153 3.72 -23.02 22.69
C ALA A 153 2.76 -24.07 23.27
N ILE A 154 1.67 -24.39 22.56
CA ILE A 154 0.74 -25.47 22.93
C ILE A 154 1.45 -26.84 22.91
N LEU A 155 2.25 -27.12 21.88
CA LEU A 155 2.97 -28.40 21.77
C LEU A 155 3.97 -28.57 22.94
N ILE A 156 4.71 -27.51 23.28
CA ILE A 156 5.62 -27.47 24.42
C ILE A 156 4.85 -27.72 25.72
N LEU A 157 3.70 -27.05 25.91
CA LEU A 157 2.87 -27.24 27.11
C LEU A 157 2.34 -28.68 27.23
N ILE A 158 1.89 -29.29 26.14
CA ILE A 158 1.43 -30.69 26.12
C ILE A 158 2.58 -31.65 26.45
N THR A 159 3.78 -31.42 25.90
CA THR A 159 4.94 -32.27 26.22
C THR A 159 5.38 -32.14 27.68
N LEU A 160 5.39 -30.93 28.23
CA LEU A 160 5.75 -30.68 29.63
C LEU A 160 4.73 -31.25 30.63
N GLN A 161 3.44 -31.25 30.29
CA GLN A 161 2.40 -31.88 31.13
C GLN A 161 2.50 -33.41 31.12
N ARG A 162 2.90 -34.03 30.00
CA ARG A 162 3.10 -35.49 29.93
C ARG A 162 4.26 -35.99 30.79
N THR A 163 5.32 -35.19 30.96
CA THR A 163 6.47 -35.55 31.81
C THR A 163 6.21 -35.51 33.31
N ARG A 164 5.09 -34.93 33.79
CA ARG A 164 4.78 -34.84 35.22
C ARG A 164 3.91 -35.97 35.79
N VAL A 165 3.49 -36.94 34.97
CA VAL A 165 2.59 -38.03 35.41
C VAL A 165 3.34 -39.33 35.74
N ILE A 166 4.68 -39.32 35.73
CA ILE A 166 5.52 -40.48 36.12
C ILE A 166 6.46 -40.05 37.26
N THR A 167 5.91 -39.89 38.46
CA THR A 167 6.62 -39.97 39.76
C THR A 167 5.62 -40.39 40.82
#